data_AF-A0A1I3FNW8-F1
#
_entry.id   AF-A0A1I3FNW8-F1
#
_cell.length_a   1.000
_cell.length_b   1.000
_cell.length_c   1.000
_cell.angle_alpha   90.00
_cell.angle_beta   90.00
_cell.angle_gamma   90.00
#
_symmetry.space_group_name_H-M   'P 1'
#
loop_
_entity.id
_entity.type
_entity.pdbx_description
1 polymer ?
#
loop_
_entity_poly.entity_id
_entity_poly.type
_entity_poly.pdbx_seq_one_letter_code
_entity_poly.pdbx_strand_id
1 'polypeptide(L)' 'GNPAINSLVQQSQSNGYGGEVSAGAAGIIATLFAFSHLSFSFDSDGLADGFARLYAYATDHPEAREILLAID' A
#
# COMPACT_ATOMS: atom_id res chain seq x y z
N GLY A 1 0.89 21.04 15.90
CA GLY A 1 0.06 19.85 16.16
C GLY A 1 0.98 18.68 16.40
N ASN A 2 0.64 17.78 17.32
CA ASN A 2 1.44 16.58 17.58
C ASN A 2 1.44 15.68 16.33
N PRO A 3 2.59 15.47 15.65
CA PRO A 3 2.65 14.67 14.41
C PRO A 3 2.18 13.22 14.60
N ALA A 4 2.22 12.71 15.84
CA ALA A 4 1.75 11.35 16.17
C ALA A 4 0.25 11.13 15.97
N ILE A 5 -0.58 12.18 15.84
CA ILE A 5 -2.05 12.02 15.70
C ILE A 5 -2.45 11.69 14.24
N ASN A 6 -1.57 11.93 13.25
CA ASN A 6 -1.87 11.68 11.83
C ASN A 6 -1.12 10.49 11.22
N SER A 7 -0.41 9.72 12.06
CA SER A 7 0.41 8.57 11.67
C SER A 7 -0.22 7.27 12.17
N LEU A 8 -0.33 6.27 11.29
CA LEU A 8 -0.76 4.92 11.59
C LEU A 8 0.46 4.00 11.62
N VAL A 9 0.52 3.12 12.61
CA VAL A 9 1.48 2.01 12.58
C VAL A 9 0.96 0.95 11.61
N GLN A 10 1.63 0.81 10.48
CA GLN A 10 1.38 -0.26 9.53
C GLN A 10 2.25 -1.46 9.88
N GLN A 11 1.61 -2.61 10.07
CA GLN A 11 2.26 -3.91 10.18
C GLN A 11 1.89 -4.72 8.95
N SER A 12 2.88 -5.13 8.17
CA SER A 12 2.69 -6.01 7.04
C SER A 12 2.90 -7.45 7.48
N GLN A 13 1.86 -8.27 7.33
CA GLN A 13 1.91 -9.68 7.67
C GLN A 13 2.63 -10.51 6.59
N SER A 14 2.81 -9.97 5.37
CA SER A 14 3.51 -10.66 4.28
C SER A 14 5.02 -10.68 4.48
N ASN A 15 5.59 -9.56 4.89
CA ASN A 15 7.05 -9.36 4.95
C ASN A 15 7.57 -8.93 6.34
N GLY A 16 6.70 -8.76 7.33
CA GLY A 16 7.07 -8.38 8.69
C GLY A 16 7.47 -6.91 8.84
N TYR A 17 7.23 -6.06 7.84
CA TYR A 17 7.49 -4.63 7.92
C TYR A 17 6.61 -3.98 9.00
N GLY A 18 7.23 -3.22 9.88
CA GLY A 18 6.57 -2.41 10.89
C GLY A 18 7.07 -0.97 10.81
N GLY A 19 6.18 -0.04 10.45
CA GLY A 19 6.54 1.36 10.29
C GLY A 19 5.37 2.31 10.48
N GLU A 20 5.69 3.57 10.71
CA GLU A 20 4.71 4.66 10.77
C GLU A 20 4.47 5.22 9.37
N VAL A 21 3.20 5.34 8.98
CA VAL A 21 2.76 5.88 7.69
C VAL A 21 1.54 6.77 7.88
N SER A 22 1.33 7.74 7.00
CA SER A 22 0.09 8.51 7.03
C SER A 22 -1.14 7.64 6.71
N ALA A 23 -2.33 8.11 7.10
CA ALA A 23 -3.58 7.45 6.73
C ALA A 23 -3.77 7.29 5.21
N GLY A 24 -3.24 8.24 4.42
CA GLY A 24 -3.24 8.16 2.96
C GLY A 24 -2.36 7.02 2.44
N ALA A 25 -1.14 6.93 2.94
CA ALA A 25 -0.21 5.86 2.60
C ALA A 25 -0.74 4.47 3.03
N ALA A 26 -1.33 4.34 4.22
CA ALA A 26 -1.98 3.11 4.66
C ALA A 26 -3.12 2.68 3.71
N GLY A 27 -3.93 3.62 3.21
CA GLY A 27 -4.97 3.33 2.23
C GLY A 27 -4.44 2.81 0.90
N ILE A 28 -3.31 3.36 0.42
CA ILE A 28 -2.61 2.88 -0.78
C ILE A 28 -2.13 1.44 -0.57
N ILE A 29 -1.44 1.17 0.54
CA ILE A 29 -0.94 -0.16 0.90
C ILE A 29 -2.08 -1.19 0.94
N ALA A 30 -3.16 -0.87 1.66
CA ALA A 30 -4.32 -1.76 1.77
C ALA A 30 -4.97 -2.06 0.41
N THR A 31 -5.07 -1.06 -0.46
CA THR A 31 -5.67 -1.22 -1.79
C THR A 31 -4.78 -2.04 -2.73
N LEU A 32 -3.45 -1.89 -2.65
CA LEU A 32 -2.50 -2.72 -3.40
C LEU A 32 -2.60 -4.19 -3.00
N PHE A 33 -2.69 -4.49 -1.70
CA PHE A 33 -2.93 -5.85 -1.23
C PHE A 33 -4.28 -6.40 -1.71
N ALA A 34 -5.33 -5.58 -1.69
CA ALA A 34 -6.65 -5.98 -2.19
C ALA A 34 -6.60 -6.33 -3.68
N PHE A 35 -5.98 -5.49 -4.52
CA PHE A 35 -5.85 -5.80 -5.95
C PHE A 35 -5.03 -7.06 -6.21
N SER A 36 -3.89 -7.22 -5.53
CA SER A 36 -3.06 -8.43 -5.64
C SER A 36 -3.87 -9.67 -5.26
N HIS A 37 -4.53 -9.66 -4.10
CA HIS A 37 -5.34 -10.79 -3.62
C HIS A 37 -6.52 -11.12 -4.55
N LEU A 38 -7.23 -10.10 -5.03
CA LEU A 38 -8.38 -10.29 -5.92
C LEU A 38 -7.94 -10.78 -7.30
N SER A 39 -6.77 -10.36 -7.80
CA SER A 39 -6.25 -10.82 -9.11
C SER A 39 -5.96 -12.33 -9.16
N PHE A 40 -5.65 -12.94 -8.02
CA PHE A 40 -5.52 -14.40 -7.92
C PHE A 40 -6.88 -15.12 -7.86
N SER A 41 -7.93 -14.42 -7.43
CA SER A 41 -9.26 -14.98 -7.23
C SER A 41 -10.17 -14.82 -8.45
N PHE A 42 -9.89 -13.81 -9.29
CA PHE A 42 -10.68 -13.45 -10.46
C PHE A 42 -9.76 -13.26 -11.66
N ASP A 43 -10.09 -13.94 -12.76
CA ASP A 43 -9.40 -13.78 -14.04
C ASP A 43 -9.86 -12.45 -14.68
N SER A 44 -9.26 -11.35 -14.24
CA SER A 44 -9.61 -9.99 -14.62
C SER A 44 -8.37 -9.13 -14.79
N ASP A 45 -8.06 -8.81 -16.05
CA ASP A 45 -6.98 -7.90 -16.43
C ASP A 45 -7.14 -6.52 -15.75
N GLY A 46 -8.37 -6.10 -15.46
CA GLY A 46 -8.65 -4.83 -14.79
C GLY A 46 -8.07 -4.74 -13.38
N LEU A 47 -7.90 -5.87 -12.68
CA LEU A 47 -7.30 -5.90 -11.34
C LEU A 47 -5.77 -5.78 -11.42
N ALA A 48 -5.14 -6.48 -12.36
CA ALA A 48 -3.71 -6.38 -12.60
C ALA A 48 -3.33 -4.97 -13.10
N ASP A 49 -4.10 -4.41 -14.03
CA ASP A 49 -3.93 -3.04 -14.50
C ASP A 49 -4.18 -2.00 -13.39
N GLY A 50 -5.18 -2.23 -12.54
CA GLY A 50 -5.48 -1.41 -11.37
C GLY A 50 -4.32 -1.39 -10.39
N PHE A 51 -3.73 -2.56 -10.10
CA PHE A 51 -2.51 -2.68 -9.31
C PHE A 51 -1.37 -1.91 -9.93
N ALA A 52 -1.06 -2.12 -11.22
CA ALA A 52 0.05 -1.45 -11.90
C ALA A 52 -0.09 0.09 -11.88
N ARG A 53 -1.29 0.61 -12.14
CA ARG A 53 -1.57 2.05 -12.08
C ARG A 53 -1.41 2.62 -10.68
N LEU A 54 -1.92 1.93 -9.66
CA LEU A 54 -1.80 2.37 -8.27
C LEU A 54 -0.35 2.28 -7.76
N TYR A 55 0.38 1.24 -8.18
CA TYR A 55 1.79 1.08 -7.87
C TYR A 55 2.61 2.23 -8.46
N ALA A 56 2.38 2.59 -9.73
CA ALA A 56 3.03 3.75 -10.35
C ALA A 56 2.70 5.06 -9.60
N TYR A 57 1.43 5.27 -9.24
CA TYR A 57 1.05 6.42 -8.41
C TYR A 57 1.76 6.43 -7.05
N ALA A 58 1.90 5.27 -6.41
CA ALA A 58 2.56 5.14 -5.11
C ALA A 58 4.05 5.49 -5.17
N THR A 59 4.73 5.25 -6.30
CA THR A 59 6.16 5.59 -6.46
C THR A 59 6.45 7.09 -6.46
N ASP A 60 5.46 7.91 -6.81
CA ASP A 60 5.55 9.39 -6.75
C ASP A 60 5.06 9.97 -5.41
N HIS A 61 4.61 9.13 -4.47
CA HIS A 61 4.10 9.57 -3.18
C HIS A 61 5.25 10.06 -2.27
N PRO A 62 5.05 11.10 -1.42
CA PRO A 62 6.07 11.54 -0.45
C PRO A 62 6.58 10.44 0.49
N GLU A 63 5.75 9.41 0.72
CA GLU A 63 6.05 8.23 1.55
C GLU A 63 6.26 6.96 0.70
N ALA A 64 6.68 7.10 -0.56
CA ALA A 64 6.85 5.98 -1.49
C ALA A 64 7.74 4.88 -0.91
N ARG A 65 8.81 5.25 -0.21
CA ARG A 65 9.74 4.29 0.42
C ARG A 65 9.01 3.40 1.43
N GLU A 66 8.25 4.00 2.34
CA GLU A 66 7.52 3.28 3.39
C GLU A 66 6.38 2.44 2.80
N ILE A 67 5.70 2.94 1.77
CA ILE A 67 4.68 2.17 1.03
C ILE A 67 5.31 0.94 0.38
N LEU A 68 6.41 1.10 -0.36
CA LEU A 68 7.08 0.01 -1.07
C LEU A 68 7.63 -1.04 -0.09
N LEU A 69 8.24 -0.62 1.02
CA LEU A 69 8.69 -1.54 2.07
C LEU A 69 7.54 -2.33 2.71
N ALA A 70 6.34 -1.77 2.77
CA ALA A 70 5.19 -2.46 3.35
C ALA A 70 4.58 -3.54 2.42
N ILE A 71 4.78 -3.41 1.10
CA ILE A 71 4.15 -4.30 0.10
C ILE A 71 5.11 -5.29 -0.57
N ASP A 72 6.41 -5.18 -0.31
CA ASP A 72 7.43 -6.16 -0.73
C ASP A 72 7.07 -7.58 -0.27
#